data_AF-A0A2X2WFJ4-F1
#
_entry.id   AF-A0A2X2WFJ4-F1
#
_cell.length_a   1.000
_cell.length_b   1.000
_cell.length_c   1.000
_cell.angle_alpha   90.00
_cell.angle_beta   90.00
_cell.angle_gamma   90.00
#
_symmetry.space_group_name_H-M   'P 1'
#
loop_
_entity.id
_entity.type
_entity.pdbx_description
1 polymer ?
#
loop_
_entity_poly.entity_id
_entity_poly.type
_entity_poly.pdbx_seq_one_letter_code
_entity_poly.pdbx_strand_id
1 'polypeptide(L)' 'MTLRPGMNIAYLAFNTDKPPLNNPAVRHALALSINNQRLMQSIYYGTAETAASILPRASWAL' A
#
# COMPACT_ATOMS: atom_id res chain seq x y z
N MET A 1 23.73 -1.01 -14.09
CA MET A 1 22.71 -1.96 -13.60
C MET A 1 21.35 -1.36 -13.86
N THR A 2 20.55 -1.95 -14.75
CA THR A 2 19.18 -1.51 -15.01
C THR A 2 18.28 -2.05 -13.90
N LEU A 3 17.82 -1.18 -13.00
CA LEU A 3 16.80 -1.50 -12.00
C LEU A 3 15.51 -1.87 -12.74
N ARG A 4 15.08 -3.13 -12.62
CA ARG A 4 13.77 -3.57 -13.14
C ARG A 4 12.72 -3.30 -12.06
N PRO A 5 11.57 -2.70 -12.39
CA PRO A 5 10.48 -2.53 -11.44
C PRO A 5 10.05 -3.89 -10.88
N GLY A 6 9.93 -3.99 -9.55
CA GLY A 6 9.47 -5.21 -8.90
C GLY A 6 7.99 -5.48 -9.19
N MET A 7 7.65 -6.74 -9.51
CA MET A 7 6.26 -7.17 -9.65
C MET A 7 5.69 -7.61 -8.30
N ASN A 8 5.59 -6.69 -7.36
CA ASN A 8 5.07 -6.93 -6.02
C ASN A 8 4.37 -5.69 -5.47
N ILE A 9 3.52 -5.88 -4.47
CA ILE A 9 2.88 -4.83 -3.71
C ILE A 9 2.79 -5.25 -2.24
N ALA A 10 3.01 -4.30 -1.33
CA ALA A 10 2.71 -4.47 0.08
C ALA A 10 1.46 -3.64 0.42
N TYR A 11 0.51 -4.25 1.13
CA TYR A 11 -0.72 -3.58 1.55
C TYR A 11 -1.12 -4.04 2.95
N LEU A 12 -1.84 -3.17 3.66
CA LEU A 12 -2.47 -3.51 4.94
C LEU A 12 -3.85 -4.12 4.67
N ALA A 13 -4.00 -5.42 4.94
CA ALA A 13 -5.29 -6.08 4.87
C ALA A 13 -6.08 -5.86 6.18
N PHE A 14 -7.37 -5.56 6.05
CA PHE A 14 -8.29 -5.51 7.19
C PHE A 14 -9.13 -6.77 7.23
N ASN A 15 -9.32 -7.35 8.42
CA ASN A 15 -10.32 -8.41 8.60
C ASN A 15 -11.72 -7.77 8.63
N THR A 16 -12.44 -7.87 7.52
CA THR A 16 -13.75 -7.23 7.35
C THR A 16 -14.89 -7.94 8.07
N ASP A 17 -14.65 -9.10 8.69
CA ASP A 17 -15.67 -9.84 9.44
C ASP A 17 -15.65 -9.51 10.94
N LYS A 18 -14.64 -8.76 11.40
CA LYS A 18 -14.44 -8.44 12.82
C LYS A 18 -14.74 -6.96 13.11
N PRO A 19 -15.61 -6.63 14.06
CA PRO A 19 -15.76 -5.26 14.55
C PRO A 19 -14.45 -4.73 15.18
N PRO A 20 -14.09 -3.43 15.02
CA PRO A 20 -14.79 -2.39 14.26
C PRO A 20 -14.39 -2.33 12.76
N LEU A 21 -13.52 -3.23 12.29
CA LEU A 21 -12.97 -3.22 10.93
C LEU A 21 -13.96 -3.66 9.86
N ASN A 22 -15.08 -4.27 10.25
CA ASN A 22 -16.21 -4.53 9.37
C ASN A 22 -16.87 -3.24 8.82
N ASN A 23 -16.75 -2.11 9.53
CA ASN A 23 -17.25 -0.82 9.07
C ASN A 23 -16.29 -0.16 8.04
N PRO A 24 -16.74 0.11 6.80
CA PRO A 24 -15.91 0.79 5.79
C PRO A 24 -15.37 2.15 6.24
N ALA A 25 -16.15 2.95 6.97
CA ALA A 25 -15.73 4.27 7.43
C ALA A 25 -14.52 4.18 8.38
N VAL A 26 -14.48 3.15 9.24
CA VAL A 26 -13.33 2.89 10.12
C VAL A 26 -12.09 2.55 9.30
N ARG A 27 -12.22 1.71 8.28
CA ARG A 27 -11.10 1.35 7.39
C ARG A 27 -10.59 2.56 6.61
N HIS A 28 -11.48 3.42 6.12
CA HIS A 28 -11.08 4.67 5.45
C HIS A 28 -10.33 5.62 6.39
N ALA A 29 -10.83 5.80 7.62
CA ALA A 29 -10.16 6.62 8.63
C ALA A 29 -8.74 6.10 8.94
N LEU A 30 -8.61 4.78 9.13
CA LEU A 30 -7.31 4.14 9.35
C LEU A 30 -6.39 4.31 8.13
N ALA A 31 -6.88 4.09 6.91
CA ALA A 31 -6.08 4.24 5.70
C ALA A 31 -5.55 5.67 5.52
N LEU A 32 -6.38 6.68 5.79
CA LEU A 32 -5.98 8.10 5.70
C LEU A 32 -5.03 8.52 6.82
N SER A 33 -5.02 7.83 7.95
CA SER A 33 -4.09 8.10 9.06
C SER A 33 -2.65 7.61 8.81
N ILE A 34 -2.41 6.82 7.77
CA ILE A 34 -1.09 6.26 7.46
C ILE A 34 -0.24 7.27 6.70
N ASN A 35 0.92 7.62 7.26
CA ASN A 35 1.91 8.45 6.59
C ASN A 35 2.81 7.62 5.65
N ASN A 36 2.41 7.53 4.39
CA ASN A 36 3.15 6.78 3.36
C ASN A 36 4.57 7.33 3.11
N GLN A 37 4.76 8.66 3.15
CA GLN A 37 6.08 9.26 2.91
C GLN A 37 7.11 8.79 3.94
N ARG A 38 6.72 8.77 5.22
CA ARG A 38 7.57 8.27 6.30
C ARG A 38 7.90 6.79 6.11
N LEU A 39 6.92 5.96 5.75
CA LEU A 39 7.14 4.52 5.50
C LEU A 39 8.15 4.28 4.38
N MET A 40 8.05 5.02 3.26
CA MET A 40 8.99 4.89 2.14
C MET A 40 10.43 5.20 2.53
N GLN A 41 10.62 6.18 3.42
CA GLN A 41 11.94 6.55 3.92
C GLN A 41 12.47 5.56 4.95
N SER A 42 11.65 5.16 5.92
CA SER A 42 12.11 4.39 7.09
C SER A 42 12.18 2.88 6.86
N ILE A 43 11.34 2.33 5.99
CA ILE A 43 11.28 0.87 5.74
C ILE A 43 11.93 0.53 4.40
N TYR A 44 11.60 1.29 3.35
CA TYR A 44 12.00 0.98 1.99
C TYR A 44 13.26 1.72 1.54
N TYR A 45 13.83 2.61 2.37
CA TYR A 45 15.05 3.35 2.07
C TYR A 45 15.05 4.03 0.69
N GLY A 46 13.88 4.51 0.23
CA GLY A 46 13.71 5.14 -1.09
C GLY A 46 13.74 4.20 -2.29
N THR A 47 13.75 2.88 -2.09
CA THR A 47 13.77 1.88 -3.18
C THR A 47 12.38 1.44 -3.64
N ALA A 48 11.32 1.87 -2.95
CA ALA A 48 9.93 1.59 -3.28
C ALA A 48 9.16 2.86 -3.66
N GLU A 49 8.02 2.67 -4.32
CA GLU A 49 7.09 3.71 -4.70
C GLU A 49 5.76 3.56 -3.95
N THR A 50 5.10 4.67 -3.63
CA THR A 50 3.75 4.62 -3.07
C THR A 50 2.78 4.05 -4.09
N ALA A 51 2.08 2.99 -3.71
CA ALA A 51 1.09 2.35 -4.57
C ALA A 51 -0.15 3.23 -4.74
N ALA A 52 -0.59 3.42 -5.99
CA ALA A 52 -1.83 4.10 -6.33
C ALA A 52 -2.97 3.13 -6.72
N SER A 53 -2.63 1.85 -6.96
CA SER A 53 -3.53 0.75 -7.30
C SER A 53 -2.99 -0.54 -6.68
N ILE A 54 -3.82 -1.58 -6.64
CA ILE A 54 -3.38 -2.92 -6.21
C ILE A 54 -2.43 -3.57 -7.22
N LEU A 55 -2.55 -3.20 -8.48
CA LEU A 55 -1.64 -3.64 -9.51
C LEU A 55 -0.40 -2.74 -9.50
N PRO A 56 0.83 -3.31 -9.60
CA PRO A 56 2.03 -2.51 -9.79
C PRO A 56 2.01 -1.79 -11.13
N ARG A 57 2.64 -0.61 -11.24
CA ARG A 57 2.69 0.19 -12.49
C ARG A 57 3.27 -0.55 -13.70
N ALA A 58 4.08 -1.57 -13.45
CA ALA A 58 4.64 -2.42 -14.50
C ALA A 58 3.66 -3.49 -15.02
N SER A 59 2.48 -3.64 -14.40
CA SER A 59 1.43 -4.54 -14.88
C SER A 59 0.84 -4.01 -16.19
N TRP A 60 0.56 -4.91 -17.13
CA TRP A 60 -0.07 -4.58 -18.41
C TRP A 60 -1.53 -4.11 -18.27
N ALA A 61 -2.18 -4.43 -17.15
CA ALA A 61 -3.58 -4.15 -16.88
C ALA A 61 -3.80 -2.88 -16.03
N LEU A 62 -2.75 -2.07 -15.84
CA LEU A 62 -2.85 -0.82 -15.09
C LEU A 62 -3.47 0.32 -15.91
#